data_AF-A0A5B0EL78-F1
#
_entry.id   AF-A0A5B0EL78-F1
#
_cell.length_a   1.000
_cell.length_b   1.000
_cell.length_c   1.000
_cell.angle_alpha   90.00
_cell.angle_beta   90.00
_cell.angle_gamma   90.00
#
_symmetry.space_group_name_H-M   'P 1'
#
loop_
_entity.id
_entity.type
_entity.pdbx_description
1 polymer ?
#
loop_
_entity_poly.entity_id
_entity_poly.type
_entity_poly.pdbx_seq_one_letter_code
_entity_poly.pdbx_strand_id
1 'polypeptide(L)'
;MNPVHGTKNILSIAGSDPSGGAGIQADLKSIAAAGGYGMAVISALTAQNTHGVNAVHVPPAGFLTEQLRAIGTDIRIDGIKIGMLANAQVINELTDWLAEFRGAATQAGTPVPAVVLDPVMVATSGDTLLDEAAGAALRRLFAHADVITPNIPELAVLAGAAEAADWDSAIDQARELAARYEVLVLAKGGHLDSARCRDGIIDASGVLFEVESARQSTANTHGTGCSLSSALTTFYARSGDWGAALRSSKTWLDTAIARSGELEVGSGHGPINHLAGLWDGAAIDVAGDALQAWWERISPIRTAIDELGFIRTLQDGSLDAADFEDYLGQDAIYLRGYARAMSRAAALAPDTESQRFWAAAASSCLEEELALHRGRLAGPLPEPSPSTIAYLNHLVADADHYPVLVAAVLPCFWIYQDVGTRLAAANHRAHPYADWLSTYADPGFEEATAAAIALVNGVHAAADARTRQAMWCAFEASALHELAFFAQTAAEGPRQATNTAAADFVPEGDAVPAR
;
A
#
# COMPACT_ATOMS: atom_id res chain seq x y z
N MET A 1 -20.37 3.38 -10.32
CA MET A 1 -19.13 2.66 -9.94
C MET A 1 -17.99 3.65 -10.11
N ASN A 2 -17.41 4.16 -9.01
CA ASN A 2 -16.26 5.06 -9.09
C ASN A 2 -15.01 4.22 -9.43
N PRO A 3 -14.18 4.63 -10.38
CA PRO A 3 -12.96 3.91 -10.69
C PRO A 3 -12.01 3.99 -9.48
N VAL A 4 -11.74 2.82 -8.91
CA VAL A 4 -10.55 2.57 -8.10
C VAL A 4 -9.34 2.73 -9.05
N HIS A 5 -8.26 3.39 -8.58
CA HIS A 5 -6.99 3.64 -9.30
C HIS A 5 -6.87 4.90 -10.18
N GLY A 6 -7.03 6.08 -9.59
CA GLY A 6 -6.43 7.32 -10.11
C GLY A 6 -5.32 7.82 -9.18
N THR A 7 -4.21 8.31 -9.75
CA THR A 7 -3.18 9.06 -8.99
C THR A 7 -3.85 10.17 -8.20
N LYS A 8 -3.55 10.27 -6.90
CA LYS A 8 -4.19 11.25 -6.00
C LYS A 8 -3.57 12.63 -6.20
N ASN A 9 -4.41 13.63 -6.37
CA ASN A 9 -4.00 15.02 -6.54
C ASN A 9 -3.82 15.69 -5.17
N ILE A 10 -2.57 15.97 -4.80
CA ILE A 10 -2.23 16.52 -3.49
C ILE A 10 -1.79 17.97 -3.66
N LEU A 11 -2.47 18.88 -2.97
CA LEU A 11 -2.13 20.30 -2.95
C LEU A 11 -1.21 20.61 -1.78
N SER A 12 0.02 21.05 -2.03
CA SER A 12 0.86 21.66 -1.00
C SER A 12 0.75 23.19 -1.02
N ILE A 13 0.61 23.78 0.16
CA ILE A 13 0.53 25.22 0.40
C ILE A 13 1.68 25.58 1.35
N ALA A 14 2.77 26.11 0.81
CA ALA A 14 4.00 26.32 1.58
C ALA A 14 4.92 27.39 0.97
N GLY A 15 5.94 27.77 1.72
CA GLY A 15 7.04 28.58 1.21
C GLY A 15 7.98 27.79 0.29
N SER A 16 8.66 28.49 -0.61
CA SER A 16 9.67 27.93 -1.51
C SER A 16 11.04 27.92 -0.87
N ASP A 17 11.70 26.74 -0.86
CA ASP A 17 13.13 26.59 -0.57
C ASP A 17 13.85 26.30 -1.90
N PRO A 18 14.55 27.27 -2.50
CA PRO A 18 15.16 27.10 -3.81
C PRO A 18 16.32 26.09 -3.82
N SER A 19 16.86 25.70 -2.67
CA SER A 19 17.83 24.58 -2.60
C SER A 19 17.20 23.21 -2.82
N GLY A 20 15.87 23.14 -2.69
CA GLY A 20 15.10 21.93 -2.92
C GLY A 20 15.13 20.93 -1.77
N GLY A 21 15.62 21.31 -0.59
CA GLY A 21 15.71 20.44 0.59
C GLY A 21 14.48 20.47 1.48
N ALA A 22 13.77 21.60 1.55
CA ALA A 22 12.52 21.77 2.30
C ALA A 22 11.45 22.48 1.45
N GLY A 23 10.43 23.03 2.11
CA GLY A 23 9.39 23.84 1.48
C GLY A 23 8.62 23.10 0.39
N ILE A 24 8.06 23.86 -0.56
CA ILE A 24 7.24 23.32 -1.64
C ILE A 24 8.00 22.30 -2.51
N GLN A 25 9.31 22.46 -2.66
CA GLN A 25 10.15 21.52 -3.41
C GLN A 25 10.24 20.16 -2.73
N ALA A 26 10.46 20.14 -1.40
CA ALA A 26 10.44 18.89 -0.64
C ALA A 26 9.04 18.27 -0.64
N ASP A 27 8.00 19.10 -0.56
CA ASP A 27 6.62 18.63 -0.59
C ASP A 27 6.31 17.92 -1.91
N LEU A 28 6.59 18.55 -3.05
CA LEU A 28 6.36 17.96 -4.38
C LEU A 28 7.18 16.68 -4.60
N LYS A 29 8.44 16.65 -4.14
CA LYS A 29 9.26 15.43 -4.21
C LYS A 29 8.70 14.31 -3.34
N SER A 30 8.23 14.63 -2.14
CA SER A 30 7.65 13.67 -1.20
C SER A 30 6.31 13.13 -1.70
N ILE A 31 5.47 14.00 -2.27
CA ILE A 31 4.21 13.62 -2.91
C ILE A 31 4.48 12.67 -4.08
N ALA A 32 5.42 13.02 -4.96
CA ALA A 32 5.79 12.18 -6.09
C ALA A 32 6.34 10.83 -5.63
N ALA A 33 7.22 10.82 -4.63
CA ALA A 33 7.76 9.59 -4.04
C ALA A 33 6.67 8.73 -3.40
N ALA A 34 5.69 9.35 -2.75
CA ALA A 34 4.53 8.67 -2.18
C ALA A 34 3.43 8.33 -3.21
N GLY A 35 3.69 8.49 -4.52
CA GLY A 35 2.80 8.09 -5.62
C GLY A 35 1.58 9.00 -5.83
N GLY A 36 1.67 10.27 -5.46
CA GLY A 36 0.68 11.31 -5.73
C GLY A 36 1.11 12.26 -6.85
N TYR A 37 0.14 13.00 -7.39
CA TYR A 37 0.37 14.14 -8.27
C TYR A 37 0.43 15.42 -7.42
N GLY A 38 1.60 16.04 -7.35
CA GLY A 38 1.83 17.24 -6.54
C GLY A 38 1.42 18.52 -7.25
N MET A 39 0.60 19.33 -6.57
CA MET A 39 0.28 20.71 -6.93
C MET A 39 0.79 21.65 -5.85
N ALA A 40 1.00 22.91 -6.20
CA ALA A 40 1.66 23.86 -5.33
C ALA A 40 0.99 25.24 -5.34
N VAL A 41 0.80 25.80 -4.14
CA VAL A 41 0.51 27.22 -3.92
C VAL A 41 1.61 27.79 -3.06
N ILE A 42 2.25 28.85 -3.55
CA ILE A 42 3.41 29.44 -2.89
C ILE A 42 2.95 30.53 -1.92
N SER A 43 3.24 30.35 -0.63
CA SER A 43 2.93 31.31 0.43
C SER A 43 4.02 32.36 0.65
N ALA A 44 5.27 32.00 0.34
CA ALA A 44 6.45 32.86 0.41
C ALA A 44 7.55 32.34 -0.51
N LEU A 45 8.39 33.24 -0.99
CA LEU A 45 9.65 32.91 -1.63
C LEU A 45 10.78 33.15 -0.63
N THR A 46 11.71 32.21 -0.51
CA THR A 46 12.93 32.42 0.26
C THR A 46 14.14 32.48 -0.68
N ALA A 47 15.12 33.31 -0.34
CA ALA A 47 16.49 33.11 -0.78
C ALA A 47 17.17 32.27 0.32
N GLN A 48 17.17 30.96 0.15
CA GLN A 48 17.65 30.00 1.15
C GLN A 48 18.60 28.99 0.49
N ASN A 49 19.56 28.49 1.28
CA ASN A 49 20.40 27.35 0.91
C ASN A 49 20.71 26.48 2.15
N THR A 50 21.63 25.52 2.03
CA THR A 50 21.98 24.61 3.14
C THR A 50 22.57 25.32 4.37
N HIS A 51 22.97 26.60 4.26
CA HIS A 51 23.48 27.41 5.38
C HIS A 51 22.41 28.27 6.06
N GLY A 52 21.18 28.29 5.56
CA GLY A 52 20.06 29.02 6.15
C GLY A 52 19.36 29.98 5.18
N VAL A 53 18.54 30.87 5.76
CA VAL A 53 17.68 31.81 5.03
C VAL A 53 18.35 33.19 4.98
N ASN A 54 18.55 33.72 3.77
CA ASN A 54 19.13 35.04 3.54
C ASN A 54 18.05 36.14 3.40
N ALA A 55 16.91 35.81 2.81
CA ALA A 55 15.80 36.73 2.62
C ALA A 55 14.47 35.99 2.45
N VAL A 56 13.38 36.66 2.83
CA VAL A 56 12.01 36.20 2.61
C VAL A 56 11.25 37.27 1.85
N HIS A 57 10.61 36.87 0.75
CA HIS A 57 9.69 37.71 -0.01
C HIS A 57 8.29 37.10 0.06
N VAL A 58 7.36 37.86 0.63
CA VAL A 58 5.96 37.46 0.75
C VAL A 58 5.16 38.16 -0.35
N PRO A 59 4.60 37.42 -1.32
CA PRO A 59 3.68 38.00 -2.29
C PRO A 59 2.47 38.64 -1.58
N PRO A 60 1.77 39.60 -2.23
CA PRO A 60 0.51 40.11 -1.70
C PRO A 60 -0.46 38.97 -1.36
N ALA A 61 -1.10 39.01 -0.18
CA ALA A 61 -1.90 37.90 0.32
C ALA A 61 -3.03 37.48 -0.65
N GLY A 62 -3.66 38.44 -1.35
CA GLY A 62 -4.68 38.14 -2.36
C GLY A 62 -4.17 37.28 -3.54
N PHE A 63 -2.87 37.30 -3.83
CA PHE A 63 -2.27 36.43 -4.85
C PHE A 63 -2.21 34.96 -4.41
N LEU A 64 -2.19 34.68 -3.10
CA LEU A 64 -2.40 33.32 -2.58
C LEU A 64 -3.79 32.81 -2.98
N THR A 65 -4.81 33.64 -2.75
CA THR A 65 -6.21 33.34 -3.05
C THR A 65 -6.44 33.14 -4.56
N GLU A 66 -5.77 33.93 -5.40
CA GLU A 66 -5.80 33.71 -6.86
C GLU A 66 -5.22 32.34 -7.26
N GLN A 67 -4.07 31.93 -6.69
CA GLN A 67 -3.50 30.61 -6.94
C GLN A 67 -4.43 29.49 -6.46
N LEU A 68 -4.96 29.61 -5.23
CA LEU A 68 -5.87 28.63 -4.63
C LEU A 68 -7.16 28.45 -5.46
N ARG A 69 -7.73 29.56 -5.94
CA ARG A 69 -8.91 29.54 -6.82
C ARG A 69 -8.59 28.89 -8.16
N ALA A 70 -7.47 29.25 -8.80
CA ALA A 70 -7.09 28.68 -10.08
C ALA A 70 -6.99 27.15 -10.03
N ILE A 71 -6.40 26.60 -8.97
CA ILE A 71 -6.33 25.14 -8.77
C ILE A 71 -7.71 24.58 -8.42
N GLY A 72 -8.38 25.14 -7.42
CA GLY A 72 -9.65 24.60 -6.90
C GLY A 72 -10.81 24.63 -7.88
N THR A 73 -10.77 25.49 -8.92
CA THR A 73 -11.81 25.55 -9.96
C THR A 73 -11.64 24.54 -11.08
N ASP A 74 -10.44 23.97 -11.26
CA ASP A 74 -10.12 23.10 -12.40
C ASP A 74 -9.76 21.68 -11.96
N ILE A 75 -9.00 21.55 -10.88
CA ILE A 75 -8.40 20.28 -10.47
C ILE A 75 -9.08 19.78 -9.19
N ARG A 76 -9.53 18.53 -9.21
CA ARG A 76 -9.97 17.83 -8.00
C ARG A 76 -8.81 17.68 -7.03
N ILE A 77 -8.99 18.12 -5.80
CA ILE A 77 -8.00 17.98 -4.72
C ILE A 77 -8.41 16.80 -3.84
N ASP A 78 -7.53 15.81 -3.70
CA ASP A 78 -7.74 14.60 -2.88
C ASP A 78 -7.10 14.72 -1.49
N GLY A 79 -6.13 15.63 -1.32
CA GLY A 79 -5.48 15.92 -0.03
C GLY A 79 -4.78 17.27 -0.05
N ILE A 80 -4.71 17.92 1.11
CA ILE A 80 -4.06 19.22 1.29
C ILE A 80 -2.98 19.10 2.35
N LYS A 81 -1.76 19.55 2.03
CA LYS A 81 -0.67 19.75 2.98
C LYS A 81 -0.42 21.24 3.14
N ILE A 82 -0.32 21.70 4.38
CA ILE A 82 0.00 23.10 4.71
C ILE A 82 1.36 23.10 5.40
N GLY A 83 2.30 23.88 4.89
CA GLY A 83 3.64 24.06 5.47
C GLY A 83 3.85 25.48 6.01
N MET A 84 5.05 26.02 5.81
CA MET A 84 5.39 27.38 6.23
C MET A 84 4.41 28.42 5.66
N LEU A 85 3.83 29.24 6.55
CA LEU A 85 3.00 30.40 6.21
C LEU A 85 3.69 31.66 6.73
N ALA A 86 3.67 32.73 5.94
CA ALA A 86 4.57 33.86 6.17
C ALA A 86 4.11 34.83 7.26
N ASN A 87 2.81 35.11 7.33
CA ASN A 87 2.25 36.10 8.25
C ASN A 87 0.74 35.90 8.44
N ALA A 88 0.14 36.67 9.35
CA ALA A 88 -1.28 36.59 9.67
C ALA A 88 -2.21 36.84 8.47
N GLN A 89 -1.83 37.70 7.51
CA GLN A 89 -2.67 37.99 6.34
C GLN A 89 -2.78 36.77 5.42
N VAL A 90 -1.65 36.12 5.13
CA VAL A 90 -1.60 34.87 4.36
C VAL A 90 -2.41 33.77 5.05
N ILE A 91 -2.27 33.64 6.37
CA ILE A 91 -3.00 32.62 7.15
C ILE A 91 -4.51 32.88 7.10
N ASN A 92 -4.95 34.14 7.24
CA ASN A 92 -6.38 34.47 7.19
C ASN A 92 -6.97 34.20 5.81
N GLU A 93 -6.31 34.59 4.71
CA GLU A 93 -6.77 34.28 3.33
C GLU A 93 -6.89 32.77 3.09
N LEU A 94 -5.92 31.98 3.58
CA LEU A 94 -5.99 30.52 3.52
C LEU A 94 -7.16 29.96 4.35
N THR A 95 -7.38 30.51 5.55
CA THR A 95 -8.46 30.09 6.45
C THR A 95 -9.81 30.32 5.78
N ASP A 96 -10.03 31.50 5.21
CA ASP A 96 -11.25 31.86 4.51
C ASP A 96 -11.48 30.95 3.29
N TRP A 97 -10.43 30.72 2.48
CA TRP A 97 -10.53 29.81 1.33
C TRP A 97 -10.84 28.37 1.75
N LEU A 98 -10.22 27.83 2.81
CA LEU A 98 -10.50 26.48 3.30
C LEU A 98 -11.94 26.34 3.81
N ALA A 99 -12.45 27.36 4.51
CA ALA A 99 -13.83 27.38 4.97
C ALA A 99 -14.82 27.32 3.79
N GLU A 100 -14.59 28.17 2.77
CA GLU A 100 -15.38 28.18 1.54
C GLU A 100 -15.30 26.85 0.78
N PHE A 101 -14.09 26.34 0.59
CA PHE A 101 -13.81 25.12 -0.17
C PHE A 101 -14.44 23.88 0.48
N ARG A 102 -14.27 23.69 1.79
CA ARG A 102 -14.89 22.57 2.54
C ARG A 102 -16.41 22.70 2.59
N GLY A 103 -16.93 23.94 2.75
CA GLY A 103 -18.35 24.22 2.73
C GLY A 103 -18.99 23.86 1.38
N ALA A 104 -18.35 24.23 0.28
CA ALA A 104 -18.80 23.90 -1.08
C ALA A 104 -18.79 22.39 -1.33
N ALA A 105 -17.73 21.68 -0.93
CA ALA A 105 -17.67 20.22 -1.05
C ALA A 105 -18.79 19.52 -0.26
N THR A 106 -19.04 19.98 0.97
CA THR A 106 -20.12 19.45 1.81
C THR A 106 -21.49 19.68 1.18
N GLN A 107 -21.76 20.88 0.65
CA GLN A 107 -23.01 21.20 -0.03
C GLN A 107 -23.21 20.41 -1.32
N ALA A 108 -22.13 20.13 -2.05
CA ALA A 108 -22.14 19.33 -3.27
C ALA A 108 -22.21 17.81 -3.01
N GLY A 109 -22.07 17.36 -1.76
CA GLY A 109 -22.00 15.94 -1.41
C GLY A 109 -20.73 15.26 -1.93
N THR A 110 -19.65 16.01 -2.17
CA THR A 110 -18.35 15.46 -2.59
C THR A 110 -17.47 15.19 -1.38
N PRO A 111 -16.56 14.20 -1.45
CA PRO A 111 -15.59 13.96 -0.38
C PRO A 111 -14.78 15.22 -0.08
N VAL A 112 -14.69 15.58 1.20
CA VAL A 112 -13.82 16.66 1.67
C VAL A 112 -12.40 16.09 1.80
N PRO A 113 -11.39 16.68 1.13
CA PRO A 113 -10.02 16.19 1.24
C PRO A 113 -9.49 16.43 2.64
N ALA A 114 -8.64 15.51 3.11
CA ALA A 114 -7.96 15.68 4.39
C ALA A 114 -6.93 16.80 4.33
N VAL A 115 -6.80 17.53 5.43
CA VAL A 115 -5.89 18.65 5.61
C VAL A 115 -4.87 18.29 6.68
N VAL A 116 -3.60 18.19 6.27
CA VAL A 116 -2.46 17.98 7.17
C VAL A 116 -1.68 19.28 7.28
N LEU A 117 -1.51 19.79 8.50
CA LEU A 117 -0.83 21.04 8.77
C LEU A 117 0.49 20.78 9.53
N ASP A 118 1.59 21.21 8.95
CA ASP A 118 2.92 21.27 9.58
C ASP A 118 3.10 22.67 10.17
N PRO A 119 2.98 22.84 11.51
CA PRO A 119 2.99 24.16 12.14
C PRO A 119 4.41 24.68 12.23
N VAL A 120 4.99 25.04 11.08
CA VAL A 120 6.36 25.55 10.98
C VAL A 120 6.45 26.90 11.70
N MET A 121 6.90 26.87 12.96
CA MET A 121 7.04 28.06 13.81
C MET A 121 8.49 28.55 13.90
N VAL A 122 9.46 27.66 13.64
CA VAL A 122 10.90 27.91 13.75
C VAL A 122 11.59 27.32 12.52
N ALA A 123 12.54 28.06 11.94
CA ALA A 123 13.34 27.55 10.83
C ALA A 123 14.30 26.45 11.31
N THR A 124 14.75 25.57 10.42
CA THR A 124 15.83 24.59 10.72
C THR A 124 17.10 25.27 11.25
N SER A 125 17.33 26.55 10.92
CA SER A 125 18.42 27.39 11.44
C SER A 125 18.19 27.93 12.86
N GLY A 126 17.00 27.76 13.43
CA GLY A 126 16.62 28.25 14.76
C GLY A 126 15.93 29.62 14.78
N ASP A 127 15.71 30.25 13.62
CA ASP A 127 15.06 31.57 13.54
C ASP A 127 13.54 31.48 13.78
N THR A 128 12.99 32.34 14.62
CA THR A 128 11.53 32.47 14.81
C THR A 128 10.87 32.96 13.54
N LEU A 129 9.93 32.18 12.98
CA LEU A 129 9.28 32.49 11.71
C LEU A 129 7.94 33.23 11.85
N LEU A 130 7.29 33.16 13.01
CA LEU A 130 5.97 33.75 13.24
C LEU A 130 6.01 34.79 14.36
N ASP A 131 5.43 35.97 14.07
CA ASP A 131 5.09 36.93 15.12
C ASP A 131 3.84 36.50 15.90
N GLU A 132 3.50 37.24 16.96
CA GLU A 132 2.35 36.93 17.82
C GLU A 132 1.02 36.89 17.04
N ALA A 133 0.85 37.80 16.07
CA ALA A 133 -0.36 37.88 15.26
C ALA A 133 -0.48 36.66 14.33
N ALA A 134 0.62 36.23 13.72
CA ALA A 134 0.69 35.05 12.87
C ALA A 134 0.48 33.77 13.69
N GLY A 135 1.06 33.68 14.90
CA GLY A 135 0.80 32.58 15.83
C GLY A 135 -0.67 32.48 16.28
N ALA A 136 -1.32 33.62 16.53
CA ALA A 136 -2.76 33.65 16.81
C ALA A 136 -3.61 33.24 15.60
N ALA A 137 -3.22 33.64 14.39
CA ALA A 137 -3.89 33.22 13.16
C ALA A 137 -3.71 31.72 12.89
N LEU A 138 -2.50 31.18 13.09
CA LEU A 138 -2.21 29.75 12.93
C LEU A 138 -3.08 28.87 13.83
N ARG A 139 -3.28 29.29 15.10
CA ARG A 139 -4.15 28.57 16.04
C ARG A 139 -5.63 28.54 15.59
N ARG A 140 -6.10 29.57 14.89
CA ARG A 140 -7.46 29.57 14.31
C ARG A 140 -7.56 28.62 13.11
N LEU A 141 -6.48 28.50 12.32
CA LEU A 141 -6.41 27.61 11.18
C LEU A 141 -6.54 26.12 11.57
N PHE A 142 -6.21 25.74 12.82
CA PHE A 142 -6.35 24.37 13.31
C PHE A 142 -7.77 23.81 13.21
N ALA A 143 -8.80 24.65 13.30
CA ALA A 143 -10.20 24.23 13.10
C ALA A 143 -10.49 23.70 11.68
N HIS A 144 -9.57 23.90 10.74
CA HIS A 144 -9.65 23.42 9.36
C HIS A 144 -8.65 22.31 9.05
N ALA A 145 -7.87 21.85 10.04
CA ALA A 145 -6.94 20.74 9.89
C ALA A 145 -7.55 19.45 10.45
N ASP A 146 -7.27 18.31 9.81
CA ASP A 146 -7.60 16.98 10.34
C ASP A 146 -6.44 16.44 11.19
N VAL A 147 -5.20 16.74 10.79
CA VAL A 147 -3.98 16.39 11.52
C VAL A 147 -3.04 17.60 11.56
N ILE A 148 -2.51 17.93 12.75
CA ILE A 148 -1.35 18.81 12.89
C ILE A 148 -0.10 17.98 13.24
N THR A 149 1.07 18.41 12.76
CA THR A 149 2.30 17.59 12.84
C THR A 149 3.44 18.29 13.60
N PRO A 150 3.27 18.76 14.85
CA PRO A 150 4.34 19.50 15.55
C PRO A 150 5.53 18.62 15.95
N ASN A 151 6.74 19.19 15.91
CA ASN A 151 7.92 18.63 16.59
C ASN A 151 7.91 18.95 18.10
N ILE A 152 8.86 18.43 18.88
CA ILE A 152 8.91 18.66 20.34
C ILE A 152 8.95 20.16 20.71
N PRO A 153 9.84 21.00 20.14
CA PRO A 153 9.79 22.44 20.40
C PRO A 153 8.47 23.12 20.02
N GLU A 154 7.92 22.82 18.83
CA GLU A 154 6.64 23.35 18.36
C GLU A 154 5.49 22.93 19.26
N LEU A 155 5.49 21.67 19.70
CA LEU A 155 4.48 21.10 20.59
C LEU A 155 4.44 21.83 21.93
N ALA A 156 5.60 22.13 22.51
CA ALA A 156 5.72 22.88 23.75
C ALA A 156 5.15 24.30 23.62
N VAL A 157 5.48 25.00 22.52
CA VAL A 157 4.96 26.34 22.22
C VAL A 157 3.44 26.33 22.02
N LEU A 158 2.91 25.33 21.34
CA LEU A 158 1.47 25.19 21.09
C LEU A 158 0.69 24.78 22.34
N ALA A 159 1.25 23.92 23.19
CA ALA A 159 0.69 23.53 24.47
C ALA A 159 0.72 24.69 25.48
N GLY A 160 1.74 25.56 25.40
CA GLY A 160 2.04 26.58 26.41
C GLY A 160 2.79 26.01 27.60
N ALA A 161 3.66 25.02 27.35
CA ALA A 161 4.40 24.24 28.34
C ALA A 161 5.91 24.29 28.07
N ALA A 162 6.70 23.71 28.99
CA ALA A 162 8.11 23.45 28.74
C ALA A 162 8.28 22.32 27.70
N GLU A 163 9.43 22.30 27.00
CA GLU A 163 9.75 21.20 26.08
C GLU A 163 9.70 19.84 26.79
N ALA A 164 9.07 18.87 26.15
CA ALA A 164 8.95 17.51 26.67
C ALA A 164 10.34 16.88 26.80
N ALA A 165 10.67 16.36 27.98
CA ALA A 165 11.94 15.69 28.24
C ALA A 165 11.95 14.22 27.80
N ASP A 166 10.77 13.62 27.68
CA ASP A 166 10.57 12.22 27.30
C ASP A 166 9.28 12.05 26.47
N TRP A 167 9.08 10.82 25.98
CA TRP A 167 7.96 10.51 25.10
C TRP A 167 6.61 10.57 25.82
N ASP A 168 6.54 10.17 27.10
CA ASP A 168 5.31 10.21 27.88
C ASP A 168 4.84 11.67 28.07
N SER A 169 5.76 12.58 28.38
CA SER A 169 5.49 14.02 28.46
C SER A 169 5.05 14.60 27.11
N ALA A 170 5.61 14.12 26.00
CA ALA A 170 5.20 14.54 24.65
C ALA A 170 3.79 14.05 24.33
N ILE A 171 3.42 12.83 24.74
CA ILE A 171 2.06 12.30 24.61
C ILE A 171 1.08 13.17 25.39
N ASP A 172 1.39 13.53 26.63
CA ASP A 172 0.50 14.36 27.45
C ASP A 172 0.27 15.74 26.83
N GLN A 173 1.32 16.39 26.32
CA GLN A 173 1.19 17.67 25.60
C GLN A 173 0.35 17.53 24.32
N ALA A 174 0.56 16.47 23.55
CA ALA A 174 -0.20 16.21 22.32
C ALA A 174 -1.68 15.94 22.60
N ARG A 175 -2.00 15.20 23.68
CA ARG A 175 -3.39 14.96 24.10
C ARG A 175 -4.10 16.23 24.52
N GLU A 176 -3.42 17.09 25.29
CA GLU A 176 -3.97 18.39 25.67
C GLU A 176 -4.25 19.25 24.42
N LEU A 177 -3.31 19.28 23.48
CA LEU A 177 -3.44 20.03 22.24
C LEU A 177 -4.58 19.49 21.36
N ALA A 178 -4.68 18.17 21.22
CA ALA A 178 -5.74 17.49 20.49
C ALA A 178 -7.12 17.82 21.07
N ALA A 179 -7.26 17.77 22.40
CA ALA A 179 -8.51 18.12 23.08
C ALA A 179 -8.86 19.61 22.95
N ARG A 180 -7.87 20.50 23.02
CA ARG A 180 -8.06 21.95 22.96
C ARG A 180 -8.53 22.42 21.59
N TYR A 181 -8.04 21.80 20.52
CA TYR A 181 -8.30 22.23 19.14
C TYR A 181 -9.15 21.24 18.33
N GLU A 182 -9.61 20.16 18.96
CA GLU A 182 -10.43 19.11 18.32
C GLU A 182 -9.78 18.57 17.03
N VAL A 183 -8.48 18.27 17.10
CA VAL A 183 -7.65 17.84 15.96
C VAL A 183 -6.78 16.64 16.34
N LEU A 184 -6.38 15.83 15.36
CA LEU A 184 -5.35 14.82 15.58
C LEU A 184 -3.97 15.46 15.63
N VAL A 185 -3.11 14.97 16.51
CA VAL A 185 -1.73 15.45 16.65
C VAL A 185 -0.77 14.33 16.30
N LEU A 186 -0.01 14.49 15.21
CA LEU A 186 1.18 13.68 14.95
C LEU A 186 2.37 14.32 15.69
N ALA A 187 2.63 13.84 16.91
CA ALA A 187 3.79 14.27 17.67
C ALA A 187 5.06 13.65 17.07
N LYS A 188 6.06 14.49 16.74
CA LYS A 188 7.32 14.04 16.14
C LYS A 188 8.45 13.99 17.19
N GLY A 189 8.83 12.80 17.64
CA GLY A 189 9.75 12.59 18.77
C GLY A 189 11.24 12.69 18.42
N GLY A 190 11.60 12.92 17.16
CA GLY A 190 12.99 12.93 16.69
C GLY A 190 13.95 13.90 17.40
N HIS A 191 13.45 14.87 18.18
CA HIS A 191 14.24 15.80 18.99
C HIS A 191 14.56 15.29 20.41
N LEU A 192 13.92 14.21 20.87
CA LEU A 192 14.21 13.60 22.17
C LEU A 192 15.56 12.88 22.14
N ASP A 193 16.36 13.00 23.20
CA ASP A 193 17.65 12.33 23.32
C ASP A 193 17.47 10.83 23.60
N SER A 194 17.27 10.06 22.53
CA SER A 194 17.00 8.62 22.55
C SER A 194 17.59 7.94 21.32
N ALA A 195 18.05 6.70 21.49
CA ALA A 195 18.50 5.84 20.39
C ALA A 195 17.37 5.44 19.42
N ARG A 196 16.11 5.54 19.88
CA ARG A 196 14.91 5.27 19.08
C ARG A 196 14.05 6.52 18.97
N CYS A 197 13.64 6.82 17.74
CA CYS A 197 12.75 7.92 17.41
C CYS A 197 11.32 7.38 17.32
N ARG A 198 10.43 7.93 18.15
CA ARG A 198 9.00 7.63 18.13
C ARG A 198 8.23 8.76 17.49
N ASP A 199 7.24 8.41 16.69
CA ASP A 199 6.26 9.34 16.15
C ASP A 199 4.87 8.73 16.36
N GLY A 200 3.90 9.54 16.77
CA GLY A 200 2.58 9.02 17.14
C GLY A 200 1.44 9.96 16.79
N ILE A 201 0.37 9.40 16.22
CA ILE A 201 -0.91 10.09 16.01
C ILE A 201 -1.73 9.92 17.27
N ILE A 202 -2.10 11.06 17.86
CA ILE A 202 -2.66 11.18 19.20
C ILE A 202 -3.95 12.01 19.11
N ASP A 203 -4.99 11.56 19.81
CA ASP A 203 -6.22 12.32 20.02
C ASP A 203 -6.40 12.66 21.52
N ALA A 204 -7.56 13.21 21.89
CA ALA A 204 -7.86 13.54 23.28
C ALA A 204 -7.87 12.30 24.22
N SER A 205 -8.15 11.11 23.68
CA SER A 205 -8.20 9.86 24.43
C SER A 205 -6.82 9.27 24.67
N GLY A 206 -5.88 9.45 23.73
CA GLY A 206 -4.51 8.97 23.84
C GLY A 206 -3.87 8.68 22.49
N VAL A 207 -2.90 7.78 22.51
CA VAL A 207 -2.18 7.33 21.30
C VAL A 207 -3.10 6.42 20.48
N LEU A 208 -3.37 6.79 19.22
CA LEU A 208 -4.10 5.97 18.27
C LEU A 208 -3.16 5.06 17.49
N PHE A 209 -2.06 5.63 17.00
CA PHE A 209 -1.05 4.93 16.22
C PHE A 209 0.33 5.42 16.64
N GLU A 210 1.28 4.50 16.83
CA GLU A 210 2.67 4.82 17.13
C GLU A 210 3.58 3.99 16.24
N VAL A 211 4.67 4.61 15.80
CA VAL A 211 5.75 3.96 15.08
C VAL A 211 7.08 4.32 15.73
N GLU A 212 7.96 3.33 15.80
CA GLU A 212 9.28 3.48 16.40
C GLU A 212 10.34 3.09 15.36
N SER A 213 11.37 3.90 15.24
CA SER A 213 12.46 3.74 14.27
C SER A 213 13.81 3.96 14.94
N ALA A 214 14.86 3.35 14.39
CA ALA A 214 16.22 3.60 14.86
C ALA A 214 16.65 5.02 14.48
N ARG A 215 17.32 5.74 15.38
CA ARG A 215 17.89 7.04 15.06
C ARG A 215 19.02 6.88 14.03
N GLN A 216 18.88 7.54 12.89
CA GLN A 216 19.91 7.56 11.85
C GLN A 216 21.01 8.57 12.20
N SER A 217 22.27 8.14 12.14
CA SER A 217 23.43 9.01 12.38
C SER A 217 23.78 9.79 11.11
N THR A 218 23.12 10.93 10.90
CA THR A 218 23.39 11.83 9.76
C THR A 218 23.18 13.30 10.14
N ALA A 219 23.90 14.19 9.47
CA ALA A 219 23.69 15.64 9.56
C ALA A 219 22.63 16.15 8.55
N ASN A 220 22.18 15.29 7.63
CA ASN A 220 21.26 15.66 6.56
C ASN A 220 19.81 15.45 7.00
N THR A 221 19.33 16.35 7.85
CA THR A 221 17.96 16.33 8.40
C THR A 221 17.09 17.47 7.88
N HIS A 222 17.61 18.26 6.93
CA HIS A 222 16.89 19.38 6.35
C HIS A 222 15.66 18.89 5.59
N GLY A 223 14.50 19.47 5.91
CA GLY A 223 13.22 19.15 5.28
C GLY A 223 12.51 17.89 5.76
N THR A 224 13.01 17.22 6.81
CA THR A 224 12.37 16.00 7.37
C THR A 224 10.90 16.22 7.78
N GLY A 225 10.58 17.34 8.43
CA GLY A 225 9.21 17.68 8.84
C GLY A 225 8.24 17.89 7.66
N CYS A 226 8.64 18.73 6.69
CA CYS A 226 7.85 19.00 5.49
C CYS A 226 7.64 17.73 4.65
N SER A 227 8.66 16.88 4.59
CA SER A 227 8.63 15.61 3.88
C SER A 227 7.69 14.61 4.53
N LEU A 228 7.75 14.47 5.86
CA LEU A 228 6.88 13.57 6.63
C LEU A 228 5.41 13.94 6.46
N SER A 229 5.07 15.21 6.63
CA SER A 229 3.69 15.69 6.50
C SER A 229 3.16 15.50 5.07
N SER A 230 3.97 15.79 4.04
CA SER A 230 3.59 15.61 2.64
C SER A 230 3.39 14.13 2.24
N ALA A 231 4.27 13.25 2.70
CA ALA A 231 4.12 11.81 2.52
C ALA A 231 2.85 11.30 3.24
N LEU A 232 2.59 11.77 4.47
CA LEU A 232 1.41 11.39 5.25
C LEU A 232 0.12 11.78 4.55
N THR A 233 0.01 13.02 4.06
CA THR A 233 -1.14 13.47 3.28
C THR A 233 -1.37 12.58 2.06
N THR A 234 -0.30 12.22 1.36
CA THR A 234 -0.37 11.43 0.13
C THR A 234 -0.80 9.99 0.42
N PHE A 235 -0.16 9.32 1.38
CA PHE A 235 -0.53 7.95 1.75
C PHE A 235 -1.93 7.87 2.35
N TYR A 236 -2.37 8.87 3.12
CA TYR A 236 -3.75 8.94 3.61
C TYR A 236 -4.75 9.10 2.46
N ALA A 237 -4.52 10.02 1.52
CA ALA A 237 -5.40 10.19 0.37
C ALA A 237 -5.56 8.92 -0.50
N ARG A 238 -4.56 8.03 -0.45
CA ARG A 238 -4.56 6.74 -1.15
C ARG A 238 -5.26 5.62 -0.37
N SER A 239 -5.04 5.56 0.94
CA SER A 239 -5.48 4.43 1.79
C SER A 239 -6.76 4.71 2.59
N GLY A 240 -7.02 5.97 2.94
CA GLY A 240 -8.05 6.35 3.91
C GLY A 240 -7.74 5.95 5.36
N ASP A 241 -6.51 5.50 5.66
CA ASP A 241 -6.11 4.97 6.97
C ASP A 241 -4.87 5.72 7.49
N TRP A 242 -5.03 6.41 8.62
CA TRP A 242 -3.96 7.18 9.27
C TRP A 242 -2.81 6.32 9.80
N GLY A 243 -3.10 5.13 10.32
CA GLY A 243 -2.08 4.21 10.82
C GLY A 243 -1.24 3.63 9.69
N ALA A 244 -1.89 3.25 8.58
CA ALA A 244 -1.20 2.82 7.36
C ALA A 244 -0.37 3.96 6.76
N ALA A 245 -0.93 5.18 6.71
CA ALA A 245 -0.23 6.36 6.23
C ALA A 245 1.01 6.68 7.07
N LEU A 246 0.91 6.67 8.41
CA LEU A 246 2.03 6.93 9.30
C LEU A 246 3.17 5.92 9.11
N ARG A 247 2.84 4.61 9.09
CA ARG A 247 3.84 3.56 8.86
C ARG A 247 4.55 3.75 7.52
N SER A 248 3.81 4.00 6.46
CA SER A 248 4.35 4.17 5.10
C SER A 248 5.25 5.40 5.01
N SER A 249 4.79 6.54 5.55
CA SER A 249 5.57 7.76 5.57
C SER A 249 6.88 7.59 6.34
N LYS A 250 6.85 6.84 7.44
CA LYS A 250 8.04 6.62 8.26
C LYS A 250 9.04 5.67 7.65
N THR A 251 8.58 4.57 7.06
CA THR A 251 9.45 3.66 6.29
C THR A 251 10.14 4.39 5.13
N TRP A 252 9.38 5.20 4.38
CA TRP A 252 9.93 6.01 3.30
C TRP A 252 10.95 7.04 3.82
N LEU A 253 10.60 7.79 4.87
CA LEU A 253 11.45 8.82 5.44
C LEU A 253 12.75 8.25 6.00
N ASP A 254 12.69 7.11 6.69
CA ASP A 254 13.87 6.45 7.25
C ASP A 254 14.84 6.04 6.13
N THR A 255 14.32 5.55 5.00
CA THR A 255 15.12 5.25 3.80
C THR A 255 15.73 6.53 3.22
N ALA A 256 14.94 7.59 3.08
CA ALA A 256 15.40 8.87 2.54
C ALA A 256 16.50 9.51 3.41
N ILE A 257 16.41 9.37 4.73
CA ILE A 257 17.43 9.82 5.69
C ILE A 257 18.65 8.91 5.64
N ALA A 258 18.49 7.59 5.68
CA ALA A 258 19.62 6.65 5.66
C ALA A 258 20.49 6.82 4.40
N ARG A 259 19.86 7.16 3.27
CA ARG A 259 20.51 7.35 1.97
C ARG A 259 20.78 8.81 1.64
N SER A 260 20.63 9.72 2.61
CA SER A 260 20.91 11.14 2.42
C SER A 260 22.38 11.41 2.06
N GLY A 261 23.30 10.54 2.49
CA GLY A 261 24.74 10.68 2.25
C GLY A 261 25.17 10.42 0.81
N GLU A 262 24.28 9.88 -0.03
CA GLU A 262 24.50 9.72 -1.47
C GLU A 262 24.36 11.05 -2.23
N LEU A 263 23.80 12.07 -1.58
CA LEU A 263 23.64 13.39 -2.16
C LEU A 263 24.81 14.31 -1.83
N GLU A 264 25.42 14.91 -2.85
CA GLU A 264 26.42 15.96 -2.73
C GLU A 264 25.78 17.35 -2.90
N VAL A 265 24.91 17.75 -1.96
CA VAL A 265 24.14 19.00 -2.05
C VAL A 265 24.52 19.98 -0.94
N GLY A 266 25.27 21.02 -1.32
CA GLY A 266 25.70 22.07 -0.41
C GLY A 266 26.72 21.61 0.64
N SER A 267 27.03 22.47 1.61
CA SER A 267 28.02 22.21 2.67
C SER A 267 27.55 22.55 4.08
N GLY A 268 26.26 22.89 4.23
CA GLY A 268 25.62 23.12 5.53
C GLY A 268 24.77 21.92 5.95
N HIS A 269 23.54 22.16 6.40
CA HIS A 269 22.57 21.09 6.68
C HIS A 269 22.04 20.51 5.36
N GLY A 270 22.43 19.28 5.04
CA GLY A 270 22.06 18.63 3.80
C GLY A 270 20.60 18.14 3.78
N PRO A 271 20.01 17.95 2.59
CA PRO A 271 18.67 17.41 2.44
C PRO A 271 18.62 15.89 2.59
N ILE A 272 17.43 15.36 2.85
CA ILE A 272 17.17 13.92 2.71
C ILE A 272 17.14 13.50 1.22
N ASN A 273 17.37 12.22 0.95
CA ASN A 273 17.24 11.65 -0.39
C ASN A 273 15.79 11.23 -0.67
N HIS A 274 14.95 12.19 -1.06
CA HIS A 274 13.52 12.02 -1.32
C HIS A 274 13.21 10.91 -2.35
N LEU A 275 14.12 10.69 -3.30
CA LEU A 275 13.94 9.77 -4.42
C LEU A 275 14.80 8.50 -4.30
N ALA A 276 15.36 8.23 -3.12
CA ALA A 276 16.24 7.09 -2.89
C ALA A 276 15.67 5.77 -3.43
N GLY A 277 14.40 5.45 -3.10
CA GLY A 277 13.73 4.25 -3.63
C GLY A 277 13.55 4.27 -5.15
N LEU A 278 13.17 5.41 -5.71
CA LEU A 278 12.89 5.55 -7.14
C LEU A 278 14.14 5.32 -8.01
N TRP A 279 15.30 5.83 -7.59
CA TRP A 279 16.55 5.71 -8.36
C TRP A 279 17.10 4.29 -8.44
N ASP A 280 16.71 3.41 -7.51
CA ASP A 280 17.11 2.00 -7.51
C ASP A 280 16.21 1.13 -8.41
N GLY A 281 15.23 1.73 -9.09
CA GLY A 281 14.20 0.98 -9.82
C GLY A 281 13.20 0.28 -8.89
N ALA A 282 13.27 0.53 -7.58
CA ALA A 282 12.24 0.11 -6.64
C ALA A 282 11.08 1.11 -6.73
N ALA A 283 9.93 0.65 -7.24
CA ALA A 283 8.69 1.37 -6.96
C ALA A 283 8.56 1.44 -5.43
N ILE A 284 8.41 2.65 -4.88
CA ILE A 284 8.17 2.81 -3.44
C ILE A 284 6.94 1.99 -3.11
N ASP A 285 7.16 0.99 -2.25
CA ASP A 285 6.14 0.06 -1.79
C ASP A 285 4.99 0.90 -1.25
N VAL A 286 3.95 1.00 -2.07
CA VAL A 286 2.72 1.63 -1.66
C VAL A 286 2.15 0.66 -0.64
N ALA A 287 1.74 1.14 0.53
CA ALA A 287 0.84 0.38 1.38
C ALA A 287 -0.52 0.18 0.67
N GLY A 288 -0.55 -0.71 -0.30
CA GLY A 288 -1.52 -1.77 -0.43
C GLY A 288 -0.77 -3.08 -0.19
N ASP A 289 -1.46 -4.12 0.22
CA ASP A 289 -0.89 -5.46 0.24
C ASP A 289 -0.34 -5.76 -1.19
N ALA A 290 0.96 -6.00 -1.32
CA ALA A 290 1.59 -6.24 -2.62
C ALA A 290 0.92 -7.43 -3.34
N LEU A 291 0.43 -8.39 -2.57
CA LEU A 291 -0.36 -9.50 -3.08
C LEU A 291 -1.78 -9.08 -3.48
N GLN A 292 -2.38 -8.07 -2.83
CA GLN A 292 -3.64 -7.49 -3.33
C GLN A 292 -3.45 -6.86 -4.70
N ALA A 293 -2.32 -6.19 -4.96
CA ALA A 293 -2.03 -5.70 -6.31
C ALA A 293 -1.91 -6.85 -7.32
N TRP A 294 -1.34 -8.00 -6.92
CA TRP A 294 -1.30 -9.20 -7.75
C TRP A 294 -2.70 -9.76 -8.03
N TRP A 295 -3.56 -9.79 -7.01
CA TRP A 295 -4.95 -10.23 -7.12
C TRP A 295 -5.80 -9.38 -8.06
N GLU A 296 -5.63 -8.05 -8.00
CA GLU A 296 -6.30 -7.14 -8.92
C GLU A 296 -5.80 -7.33 -10.37
N ARG A 297 -4.50 -7.56 -10.56
CA ARG A 297 -3.91 -7.77 -11.89
C ARG A 297 -4.41 -9.05 -12.57
N ILE A 298 -4.69 -10.10 -11.83
CA ILE A 298 -5.28 -11.34 -12.39
C ILE A 298 -6.80 -11.30 -12.51
N SER A 299 -7.45 -10.15 -12.25
CA SER A 299 -8.92 -10.02 -12.43
C SER A 299 -9.44 -10.45 -13.81
N PRO A 300 -8.73 -10.25 -14.95
CA PRO A 300 -9.18 -10.78 -16.23
C PRO A 300 -9.18 -12.31 -16.29
N ILE A 301 -8.19 -12.96 -15.67
CA ILE A 301 -8.10 -14.43 -15.58
C ILE A 301 -9.26 -14.96 -14.72
N ARG A 302 -9.52 -14.34 -13.57
CA ARG A 302 -10.64 -14.72 -12.68
C ARG A 302 -11.98 -14.56 -13.38
N THR A 303 -12.17 -13.46 -14.10
CA THR A 303 -13.37 -13.23 -14.92
C THR A 303 -13.52 -14.32 -15.99
N ALA A 304 -12.43 -14.70 -16.67
CA ALA A 304 -12.47 -15.77 -17.66
C ALA A 304 -12.84 -17.12 -17.05
N ILE A 305 -12.37 -17.44 -15.84
CA ILE A 305 -12.75 -18.65 -15.10
C ILE A 305 -14.26 -18.66 -14.87
N ASP A 306 -14.86 -17.53 -14.47
CA ASP A 306 -16.31 -17.42 -14.24
C ASP A 306 -17.16 -17.60 -15.49
N GLU A 307 -16.56 -17.33 -16.66
CA GLU A 307 -17.23 -17.43 -17.95
C GLU A 307 -17.23 -18.85 -18.53
N LEU A 308 -16.39 -19.75 -17.98
CA LEU A 308 -16.32 -21.15 -18.39
C LEU A 308 -17.67 -21.84 -18.21
N GLY A 309 -18.07 -22.59 -19.24
CA GLY A 309 -19.23 -23.48 -19.21
C GLY A 309 -19.18 -24.47 -18.05
N PHE A 310 -18.00 -25.01 -17.71
CA PHE A 310 -17.80 -25.87 -16.55
C PHE A 310 -18.24 -25.20 -15.25
N ILE A 311 -17.75 -23.99 -14.97
CA ILE A 311 -18.07 -23.24 -13.74
C ILE A 311 -19.56 -22.88 -13.69
N ARG A 312 -20.12 -22.40 -14.81
CA ARG A 312 -21.54 -22.00 -14.90
C ARG A 312 -22.49 -23.19 -14.70
N THR A 313 -22.23 -24.31 -15.35
CA THR A 313 -23.07 -25.51 -15.24
C THR A 313 -22.86 -26.25 -13.91
N LEU A 314 -21.69 -26.10 -13.28
CA LEU A 314 -21.46 -26.56 -11.91
C LEU A 314 -22.24 -25.72 -10.90
N GLN A 315 -22.33 -24.40 -11.14
CA GLN A 315 -23.06 -23.47 -10.27
C GLN A 315 -24.58 -23.66 -10.30
N ASP A 316 -25.15 -23.96 -11.47
CA ASP A 316 -26.60 -24.16 -11.62
C ASP A 316 -27.05 -25.62 -11.45
N GLY A 317 -26.09 -26.54 -11.28
CA GLY A 317 -26.31 -27.97 -11.06
C GLY A 317 -26.62 -28.77 -12.32
N SER A 318 -26.44 -28.21 -13.52
CA SER A 318 -26.68 -28.89 -14.80
C SER A 318 -25.45 -29.61 -15.39
N LEU A 319 -24.27 -29.46 -14.78
CA LEU A 319 -23.03 -30.12 -15.22
C LEU A 319 -23.22 -31.64 -15.33
N ASP A 320 -22.72 -32.24 -16.42
CA ASP A 320 -22.76 -33.69 -16.62
C ASP A 320 -21.87 -34.40 -15.60
N ALA A 321 -22.36 -35.51 -15.05
CA ALA A 321 -21.63 -36.25 -14.01
C ALA A 321 -20.29 -36.80 -14.51
N ALA A 322 -20.18 -37.18 -15.79
CA ALA A 322 -18.93 -37.65 -16.37
C ALA A 322 -17.90 -36.51 -16.49
N ASP A 323 -18.33 -35.29 -16.81
CA ASP A 323 -17.44 -34.12 -16.86
C ASP A 323 -16.91 -33.75 -15.47
N PHE A 324 -17.77 -33.86 -14.44
CA PHE A 324 -17.37 -33.66 -13.05
C PHE A 324 -16.41 -34.76 -12.56
N GLU A 325 -16.69 -36.03 -12.87
CA GLU A 325 -15.81 -37.16 -12.54
C GLU A 325 -14.44 -37.04 -13.25
N ASP A 326 -14.41 -36.64 -14.52
CA ASP A 326 -13.17 -36.40 -15.26
C ASP A 326 -12.34 -35.27 -14.63
N TYR A 327 -12.99 -34.17 -14.22
CA TYR A 327 -12.35 -33.08 -13.48
C TYR A 327 -11.73 -33.57 -12.17
N LEU A 328 -12.50 -34.29 -11.34
CA LEU A 328 -11.99 -34.84 -10.07
C LEU A 328 -10.84 -35.82 -10.29
N GLY A 329 -10.85 -36.57 -11.39
CA GLY A 329 -9.76 -37.46 -11.77
C GLY A 329 -8.47 -36.71 -12.08
N GLN A 330 -8.56 -35.56 -12.79
CA GLN A 330 -7.39 -34.69 -13.01
C GLN A 330 -6.94 -33.99 -11.73
N ASP A 331 -7.88 -33.55 -10.90
CA ASP A 331 -7.61 -32.88 -9.62
C ASP A 331 -6.85 -33.79 -8.65
N ALA A 332 -7.25 -35.06 -8.53
CA ALA A 332 -6.51 -36.05 -7.75
C ALA A 332 -5.05 -36.25 -8.23
N ILE A 333 -4.79 -36.16 -9.54
CA ILE A 333 -3.42 -36.22 -10.08
C ILE A 333 -2.66 -34.94 -9.73
N TYR A 334 -3.31 -33.78 -9.89
CA TYR A 334 -2.74 -32.48 -9.57
C TYR A 334 -2.37 -32.38 -8.09
N LEU A 335 -3.28 -32.72 -7.16
CA LEU A 335 -3.06 -32.67 -5.71
C LEU A 335 -1.82 -33.47 -5.26
N ARG A 336 -1.55 -34.63 -5.89
CA ARG A 336 -0.32 -35.41 -5.63
C ARG A 336 0.95 -34.65 -6.01
N GLY A 337 0.95 -33.96 -7.14
CA GLY A 337 2.08 -33.14 -7.59
C GLY A 337 2.21 -31.86 -6.77
N TYR A 338 1.08 -31.22 -6.47
CA TYR A 338 0.98 -30.02 -5.64
C TYR A 338 1.49 -30.26 -4.20
N ALA A 339 1.14 -31.39 -3.59
CA ALA A 339 1.66 -31.82 -2.29
C ALA A 339 3.19 -31.98 -2.29
N ARG A 340 3.78 -32.43 -3.41
CA ARG A 340 5.25 -32.50 -3.54
C ARG A 340 5.88 -31.11 -3.63
N ALA A 341 5.26 -30.18 -4.35
CA ALA A 341 5.70 -28.79 -4.41
C ALA A 341 5.67 -28.13 -3.02
N MET A 342 4.60 -28.31 -2.26
CA MET A 342 4.50 -27.80 -0.88
C MET A 342 5.47 -28.51 0.09
N SER A 343 5.70 -29.82 -0.07
CA SER A 343 6.73 -30.54 0.70
C SER A 343 8.13 -29.97 0.41
N ARG A 344 8.39 -29.56 -0.84
CA ARG A 344 9.63 -28.88 -1.21
C ARG A 344 9.71 -27.47 -0.61
N ALA A 345 8.61 -26.72 -0.62
CA ALA A 345 8.53 -25.42 0.05
C ALA A 345 8.82 -25.55 1.56
N ALA A 346 8.26 -26.57 2.22
CA ALA A 346 8.54 -26.87 3.63
C ALA A 346 10.03 -27.19 3.88
N ALA A 347 10.67 -27.91 2.96
CA ALA A 347 12.09 -28.23 3.06
C ALA A 347 13.02 -27.03 2.87
N LEU A 348 12.57 -26.01 2.12
CA LEU A 348 13.34 -24.79 1.83
C LEU A 348 13.01 -23.61 2.73
N ALA A 349 11.92 -23.70 3.52
CA ALA A 349 11.44 -22.63 4.36
C ALA A 349 12.53 -22.11 5.32
N PRO A 350 12.69 -20.78 5.47
CA PRO A 350 13.78 -20.19 6.24
C PRO A 350 13.58 -20.30 7.75
N ASP A 351 12.35 -20.57 8.20
CA ASP A 351 11.96 -20.62 9.59
C ASP A 351 11.00 -21.80 9.88
N THR A 352 10.90 -22.16 11.15
CA THR A 352 10.12 -23.32 11.60
C THR A 352 8.61 -23.15 11.43
N GLU A 353 8.10 -21.92 11.47
CA GLU A 353 6.67 -21.63 11.32
C GLU A 353 6.22 -21.85 9.88
N SER A 354 6.94 -21.23 8.93
CA SER A 354 6.79 -21.46 7.50
C SER A 354 6.93 -22.94 7.14
N GLN A 355 7.96 -23.61 7.69
CA GLN A 355 8.18 -25.04 7.46
C GLN A 355 6.98 -25.88 7.93
N ARG A 356 6.46 -25.60 9.13
CA ARG A 356 5.29 -26.30 9.69
C ARG A 356 4.06 -26.08 8.83
N PHE A 357 3.81 -24.84 8.39
CA PHE A 357 2.66 -24.51 7.56
C PHE A 357 2.67 -25.30 6.24
N TRP A 358 3.76 -25.21 5.47
CA TRP A 358 3.84 -25.90 4.17
C TRP A 358 3.79 -27.42 4.29
N ALA A 359 4.36 -27.99 5.37
CA ALA A 359 4.26 -29.42 5.63
C ALA A 359 2.83 -29.86 5.98
N ALA A 360 2.11 -29.06 6.77
CA ALA A 360 0.72 -29.31 7.10
C ALA A 360 -0.16 -29.21 5.84
N ALA A 361 0.02 -28.16 5.03
CA ALA A 361 -0.71 -27.98 3.77
C ALA A 361 -0.48 -29.14 2.79
N ALA A 362 0.77 -29.63 2.67
CA ALA A 362 1.08 -30.82 1.88
C ALA A 362 0.33 -32.07 2.38
N SER A 363 0.21 -32.26 3.69
CA SER A 363 -0.56 -33.37 4.28
C SER A 363 -2.05 -33.24 3.96
N SER A 364 -2.62 -32.04 4.12
CA SER A 364 -4.04 -31.77 3.85
C SER A 364 -4.40 -32.11 2.39
N CYS A 365 -3.59 -31.73 1.41
CA CYS A 365 -3.86 -32.09 0.01
C CYS A 365 -3.84 -33.60 -0.25
N LEU A 366 -2.98 -34.36 0.44
CA LEU A 366 -2.97 -35.82 0.34
C LEU A 366 -4.20 -36.45 1.01
N GLU A 367 -4.67 -35.87 2.11
CA GLU A 367 -5.89 -36.30 2.78
C GLU A 367 -7.14 -36.03 1.92
N GLU A 368 -7.20 -34.89 1.25
CA GLU A 368 -8.25 -34.54 0.27
C GLU A 368 -8.25 -35.50 -0.92
N GLU A 369 -7.08 -35.76 -1.52
CA GLU A 369 -6.94 -36.73 -2.61
C GLU A 369 -7.42 -38.14 -2.21
N LEU A 370 -7.05 -38.59 -1.01
CA LEU A 370 -7.52 -39.85 -0.44
C LEU A 370 -9.04 -39.85 -0.20
N ALA A 371 -9.63 -38.72 0.19
CA ALA A 371 -11.07 -38.59 0.38
C ALA A 371 -11.82 -38.66 -0.96
N LEU A 372 -11.31 -38.01 -2.01
CA LEU A 372 -11.86 -38.10 -3.38
C LEU A 372 -11.89 -39.56 -3.86
N HIS A 373 -10.80 -40.30 -3.65
CA HIS A 373 -10.68 -41.73 -3.98
C HIS A 373 -11.63 -42.65 -3.20
N ARG A 374 -11.95 -42.31 -1.95
CA ARG A 374 -12.87 -43.10 -1.13
C ARG A 374 -14.34 -42.77 -1.40
N GLY A 375 -14.63 -41.53 -1.79
CA GLY A 375 -15.99 -40.99 -1.83
C GLY A 375 -16.62 -40.86 -3.21
N ARG A 376 -15.85 -40.50 -4.26
CA ARG A 376 -16.41 -40.13 -5.57
C ARG A 376 -15.74 -40.77 -6.77
N LEU A 377 -14.44 -41.09 -6.68
CA LEU A 377 -13.71 -41.74 -7.76
C LEU A 377 -13.76 -43.27 -7.57
N ALA A 378 -14.71 -43.93 -8.24
CA ALA A 378 -14.90 -45.38 -8.14
C ALA A 378 -13.94 -46.21 -9.03
N GLY A 379 -13.21 -45.57 -9.96
CA GLY A 379 -12.35 -46.21 -10.97
C GLY A 379 -10.87 -45.80 -10.90
N PRO A 380 -10.01 -46.36 -11.77
CA PRO A 380 -8.63 -45.90 -11.91
C PRO A 380 -8.60 -44.43 -12.35
N LEU A 381 -7.57 -43.70 -11.90
CA LEU A 381 -7.36 -42.31 -12.34
C LEU A 381 -7.22 -42.24 -13.87
N PRO A 382 -7.70 -41.17 -14.50
CA PRO A 382 -7.49 -40.93 -15.92
C PRO A 382 -5.99 -40.72 -16.23
N GLU A 383 -5.64 -40.79 -17.52
CA GLU A 383 -4.33 -40.29 -17.95
C GLU A 383 -4.25 -38.77 -17.73
N PRO A 384 -3.10 -38.24 -17.29
CA PRO A 384 -2.95 -36.81 -17.03
C PRO A 384 -3.10 -36.02 -18.33
N SER A 385 -3.93 -34.98 -18.29
CA SER A 385 -4.13 -34.11 -19.45
C SER A 385 -2.90 -33.25 -19.73
N PRO A 386 -2.78 -32.66 -20.94
CA PRO A 386 -1.77 -31.65 -21.23
C PRO A 386 -1.79 -30.47 -20.26
N SER A 387 -2.97 -29.99 -19.84
CA SER A 387 -3.10 -28.89 -18.87
C SER A 387 -2.57 -29.29 -17.49
N THR A 388 -2.92 -30.48 -17.01
CA THR A 388 -2.44 -31.01 -15.72
C THR A 388 -0.92 -31.19 -15.74
N ILE A 389 -0.37 -31.75 -16.81
CA ILE A 389 1.08 -31.91 -16.98
C ILE A 389 1.78 -30.55 -17.01
N ALA A 390 1.26 -29.59 -17.79
CA ALA A 390 1.85 -28.27 -17.92
C ALA A 390 1.88 -27.53 -16.57
N TYR A 391 0.79 -27.60 -15.80
CA TYR A 391 0.73 -26.98 -14.49
C TYR A 391 1.72 -27.63 -13.51
N LEU A 392 1.76 -28.96 -13.44
CA LEU A 392 2.72 -29.66 -12.59
C LEU A 392 4.18 -29.36 -12.98
N ASN A 393 4.48 -29.27 -14.27
CA ASN A 393 5.80 -28.89 -14.76
C ASN A 393 6.18 -27.46 -14.34
N HIS A 394 5.24 -26.52 -14.41
CA HIS A 394 5.44 -25.15 -13.94
C HIS A 394 5.81 -25.11 -12.44
N LEU A 395 5.06 -25.82 -11.60
CA LEU A 395 5.31 -25.87 -10.15
C LEU A 395 6.67 -26.46 -9.79
N VAL A 396 7.25 -27.33 -10.65
CA VAL A 396 8.57 -27.93 -10.40
C VAL A 396 9.73 -27.23 -11.10
N ALA A 397 9.46 -26.30 -12.04
CA ALA A 397 10.47 -25.68 -12.89
C ALA A 397 11.53 -24.92 -12.08
N ASP A 398 11.12 -24.19 -11.04
CA ASP A 398 11.99 -23.42 -10.15
C ASP A 398 11.84 -23.86 -8.67
N ALA A 399 11.59 -25.15 -8.46
CA ALA A 399 11.32 -25.72 -7.13
C ALA A 399 12.48 -25.61 -6.11
N ASP A 400 13.65 -25.14 -6.54
CA ASP A 400 14.80 -24.90 -5.66
C ASP A 400 14.87 -23.46 -5.13
N HIS A 401 14.04 -22.54 -5.65
CA HIS A 401 14.03 -21.14 -5.27
C HIS A 401 12.79 -20.81 -4.42
N TYR A 402 12.93 -20.88 -3.08
CA TYR A 402 11.81 -20.78 -2.14
C TYR A 402 10.83 -19.63 -2.41
N PRO A 403 11.26 -18.35 -2.59
CA PRO A 403 10.35 -17.26 -2.93
C PRO A 403 9.48 -17.50 -4.17
N VAL A 404 10.07 -18.04 -5.23
CA VAL A 404 9.38 -18.28 -6.51
C VAL A 404 8.41 -19.44 -6.36
N LEU A 405 8.84 -20.51 -5.67
CA LEU A 405 8.00 -21.67 -5.39
C LEU A 405 6.75 -21.31 -4.57
N VAL A 406 6.89 -20.54 -3.48
CA VAL A 406 5.74 -20.16 -2.65
C VAL A 406 4.78 -19.21 -3.38
N ALA A 407 5.31 -18.37 -4.27
CA ALA A 407 4.48 -17.54 -5.16
C ALA A 407 3.75 -18.36 -6.23
N ALA A 408 4.39 -19.42 -6.75
CA ALA A 408 3.80 -20.32 -7.73
C ALA A 408 2.65 -21.16 -7.15
N VAL A 409 2.73 -21.57 -5.88
CA VAL A 409 1.64 -22.37 -5.26
C VAL A 409 0.44 -21.51 -4.83
N LEU A 410 0.65 -20.23 -4.51
CA LEU A 410 -0.38 -19.37 -3.93
C LEU A 410 -1.70 -19.26 -4.73
N PRO A 411 -1.72 -19.15 -6.07
CA PRO A 411 -2.97 -19.04 -6.83
C PRO A 411 -3.95 -20.17 -6.59
N CYS A 412 -3.47 -21.40 -6.35
CA CYS A 412 -4.33 -22.54 -6.08
C CYS A 412 -5.13 -22.34 -4.78
N PHE A 413 -4.51 -21.84 -3.70
CA PHE A 413 -5.24 -21.48 -2.48
C PHE A 413 -6.27 -20.37 -2.74
N TRP A 414 -5.83 -19.30 -3.40
CA TRP A 414 -6.60 -18.07 -3.46
C TRP A 414 -7.74 -18.11 -4.47
N ILE A 415 -7.48 -18.62 -5.69
CA ILE A 415 -8.50 -18.75 -6.74
C ILE A 415 -9.54 -19.80 -6.35
N TYR A 416 -9.14 -20.95 -5.77
CA TYR A 416 -10.12 -21.93 -5.31
C TYR A 416 -10.96 -21.42 -4.14
N GLN A 417 -10.42 -20.62 -3.23
CA GLN A 417 -11.23 -20.01 -2.18
C GLN A 417 -12.24 -19.02 -2.78
N ASP A 418 -11.82 -18.16 -3.71
CA ASP A 418 -12.68 -17.17 -4.37
C ASP A 418 -13.81 -17.82 -5.19
N VAL A 419 -13.47 -18.81 -6.02
CA VAL A 419 -14.44 -19.58 -6.81
C VAL A 419 -15.33 -20.41 -5.88
N GLY A 420 -14.75 -21.13 -4.93
CA GLY A 420 -15.44 -22.00 -3.99
C GLY A 420 -16.44 -21.25 -3.11
N THR A 421 -16.09 -20.07 -2.60
CA THR A 421 -17.00 -19.22 -1.82
C THR A 421 -18.23 -18.82 -2.63
N ARG A 422 -18.04 -18.47 -3.90
CA ARG A 422 -19.13 -18.06 -4.80
C ARG A 422 -20.01 -19.24 -5.22
N LEU A 423 -19.42 -20.40 -5.48
CA LEU A 423 -20.18 -21.62 -5.77
C LEU A 423 -20.93 -22.13 -4.54
N ALA A 424 -20.33 -22.05 -3.35
CA ALA A 424 -20.99 -22.40 -2.08
C ALA A 424 -22.22 -21.52 -1.81
N ALA A 425 -22.19 -20.24 -2.20
CA ALA A 425 -23.35 -19.35 -2.10
C ALA A 425 -24.53 -19.78 -3.00
N ALA A 426 -24.27 -20.50 -4.09
CA ALA A 426 -25.29 -21.08 -4.96
C ALA A 426 -25.77 -22.48 -4.50
N ASN A 427 -25.11 -23.08 -3.50
CA ASN A 427 -25.39 -24.43 -3.05
C ASN A 427 -26.74 -24.53 -2.31
N HIS A 428 -27.43 -25.66 -2.49
CA HIS A 428 -28.66 -25.99 -1.77
C HIS A 428 -28.81 -27.51 -1.62
N ARG A 429 -29.68 -27.96 -0.71
CA ARG A 429 -29.82 -29.39 -0.35
C ARG A 429 -30.15 -30.34 -1.53
N ALA A 430 -30.69 -29.81 -2.62
CA ALA A 430 -31.05 -30.59 -3.81
C ALA A 430 -30.02 -30.49 -4.94
N HIS A 431 -28.91 -29.77 -4.72
CA HIS A 431 -27.85 -29.61 -5.71
C HIS A 431 -27.11 -30.95 -5.89
N PRO A 432 -26.90 -31.44 -7.14
CA PRO A 432 -26.26 -32.74 -7.39
C PRO A 432 -24.86 -32.89 -6.78
N TYR A 433 -24.15 -31.76 -6.64
CA TYR A 433 -22.78 -31.68 -6.12
C TYR A 433 -22.69 -31.00 -4.74
N ALA A 434 -23.79 -30.99 -3.97
CA ALA A 434 -23.91 -30.21 -2.74
C ALA A 434 -22.85 -30.51 -1.68
N ASP A 435 -22.45 -31.77 -1.59
CA ASP A 435 -21.43 -32.28 -0.69
C ASP A 435 -20.01 -31.81 -1.07
N TRP A 436 -19.75 -31.50 -2.34
CA TRP A 436 -18.45 -30.96 -2.80
C TRP A 436 -18.43 -29.45 -2.60
N LEU A 437 -19.51 -28.77 -2.98
CA LEU A 437 -19.64 -27.33 -2.77
C LEU A 437 -19.56 -26.92 -1.29
N SER A 438 -19.95 -27.82 -0.38
CA SER A 438 -19.87 -27.58 1.07
C SER A 438 -18.45 -27.59 1.62
N THR A 439 -17.48 -28.22 0.94
CA THR A 439 -16.08 -28.27 1.44
C THR A 439 -15.39 -26.91 1.30
N TYR A 440 -15.78 -26.09 0.33
CA TYR A 440 -15.26 -24.73 0.17
C TYR A 440 -15.93 -23.69 1.07
N ALA A 441 -16.97 -24.07 1.82
CA ALA A 441 -17.55 -23.27 2.89
C ALA A 441 -16.92 -23.56 4.26
N ASP A 442 -15.90 -24.43 4.32
CA ASP A 442 -15.19 -24.78 5.55
C ASP A 442 -14.27 -23.62 5.98
N PRO A 443 -14.44 -23.08 7.20
CA PRO A 443 -13.54 -22.06 7.75
C PRO A 443 -12.06 -22.46 7.74
N GLY A 444 -11.75 -23.77 7.82
CA GLY A 444 -10.37 -24.25 7.79
C GLY A 444 -9.63 -23.95 6.48
N PHE A 445 -10.34 -23.93 5.35
CA PHE A 445 -9.74 -23.60 4.05
C PHE A 445 -9.49 -22.09 3.92
N GLU A 446 -10.42 -21.25 4.39
CA GLU A 446 -10.24 -19.80 4.46
C GLU A 446 -9.05 -19.41 5.35
N GLU A 447 -8.92 -20.02 6.54
CA GLU A 447 -7.79 -19.81 7.44
C GLU A 447 -6.45 -20.21 6.80
N ALA A 448 -6.42 -21.36 6.10
CA ALA A 448 -5.22 -21.82 5.40
C ALA A 448 -4.80 -20.87 4.27
N THR A 449 -5.76 -20.37 3.49
CA THR A 449 -5.47 -19.40 2.42
C THR A 449 -4.98 -18.07 2.98
N ALA A 450 -5.61 -17.55 4.04
CA ALA A 450 -5.15 -16.32 4.69
C ALA A 450 -3.72 -16.46 5.23
N ALA A 451 -3.39 -17.62 5.82
CA ALA A 451 -2.03 -17.92 6.27
C ALA A 451 -1.03 -18.04 5.11
N ALA A 452 -1.40 -18.66 3.99
CA ALA A 452 -0.56 -18.74 2.79
C ALA A 452 -0.26 -17.34 2.23
N ILE A 453 -1.28 -16.48 2.11
CA ILE A 453 -1.14 -15.09 1.65
C ILE A 453 -0.18 -14.33 2.57
N ALA A 454 -0.37 -14.42 3.89
CA ALA A 454 0.48 -13.74 4.86
C ALA A 454 1.96 -14.17 4.76
N LEU A 455 2.21 -15.47 4.62
CA LEU A 455 3.56 -16.01 4.47
C LEU A 455 4.23 -15.55 3.17
N VAL A 456 3.53 -15.65 2.04
CA VAL A 456 4.05 -15.21 0.75
C VAL A 456 4.29 -13.69 0.74
N ASN A 457 3.44 -12.92 1.41
CA ASN A 457 3.62 -11.47 1.52
C ASN A 457 4.90 -11.13 2.31
N GLY A 458 5.15 -11.84 3.42
CA GLY A 458 6.40 -11.71 4.18
C GLY A 458 7.63 -12.04 3.34
N VAL A 459 7.56 -13.10 2.53
CA VAL A 459 8.63 -13.48 1.61
C VAL A 459 8.84 -12.43 0.51
N HIS A 460 7.77 -11.90 -0.07
CA HIS A 460 7.82 -10.84 -1.07
C HIS A 460 8.44 -9.55 -0.48
N ALA A 461 8.03 -9.15 0.73
CA ALA A 461 8.56 -7.98 1.40
C ALA A 461 10.08 -8.08 1.66
N ALA A 462 10.58 -9.28 1.98
CA ALA A 462 12.00 -9.54 2.20
C ALA A 462 12.83 -9.72 0.91
N ALA A 463 12.19 -9.91 -0.24
CA ALA A 463 12.86 -10.20 -1.52
C ALA A 463 13.39 -8.93 -2.21
N ASP A 464 14.49 -9.08 -2.95
CA ASP A 464 15.00 -8.04 -3.85
C ASP A 464 14.11 -7.86 -5.10
N ALA A 465 14.31 -6.77 -5.84
CA ALA A 465 13.45 -6.43 -6.98
C ALA A 465 13.41 -7.53 -8.06
N ARG A 466 14.54 -8.18 -8.34
CA ARG A 466 14.62 -9.27 -9.32
C ARG A 466 13.83 -10.49 -8.86
N THR A 467 13.94 -10.83 -7.60
CA THR A 467 13.22 -11.94 -6.98
C THR A 467 11.73 -11.65 -6.94
N ARG A 468 11.31 -10.43 -6.54
CA ARG A 468 9.89 -10.00 -6.56
C ARG A 468 9.29 -10.13 -7.97
N GLN A 469 10.03 -9.74 -9.01
CA GLN A 469 9.58 -9.91 -10.40
C GLN A 469 9.43 -11.38 -10.78
N ALA A 470 10.39 -12.25 -10.39
CA ALA A 470 10.30 -13.68 -10.65
C ALA A 470 9.12 -14.33 -9.91
N MET A 471 8.86 -13.90 -8.66
CA MET A 471 7.69 -14.34 -7.89
C MET A 471 6.39 -13.94 -8.59
N TRP A 472 6.28 -12.70 -9.08
CA TRP A 472 5.11 -12.26 -9.85
C TRP A 472 4.90 -13.12 -11.10
N CYS A 473 5.94 -13.36 -11.89
CA CYS A 473 5.82 -14.17 -13.10
C CYS A 473 5.35 -15.60 -12.78
N ALA A 474 5.81 -16.18 -11.68
CA ALA A 474 5.40 -17.51 -11.25
C ALA A 474 3.94 -17.55 -10.76
N PHE A 475 3.51 -16.52 -10.01
CA PHE A 475 2.12 -16.35 -9.58
C PHE A 475 1.17 -16.18 -10.77
N GLU A 476 1.51 -15.30 -11.71
CA GLU A 476 0.70 -15.04 -12.92
C GLU A 476 0.60 -16.28 -13.81
N ALA A 477 1.70 -16.99 -14.02
CA ALA A 477 1.71 -18.24 -14.77
C ALA A 477 0.85 -19.33 -14.12
N SER A 478 0.92 -19.47 -12.79
CA SER A 478 0.04 -20.41 -12.06
C SER A 478 -1.43 -20.02 -12.19
N ALA A 479 -1.77 -18.72 -12.13
CA ALA A 479 -3.15 -18.28 -12.35
C ALA A 479 -3.66 -18.61 -13.77
N LEU A 480 -2.81 -18.47 -14.81
CA LEU A 480 -3.15 -18.91 -16.17
C LEU A 480 -3.32 -20.43 -16.26
N HIS A 481 -2.50 -21.20 -15.54
CA HIS A 481 -2.65 -22.64 -15.44
C HIS A 481 -3.95 -23.05 -14.74
N GLU A 482 -4.41 -22.31 -13.73
CA GLU A 482 -5.73 -22.53 -13.12
C GLU A 482 -6.86 -22.38 -14.14
N LEU A 483 -6.85 -21.30 -14.92
CA LEU A 483 -7.82 -21.10 -16.01
C LEU A 483 -7.79 -22.28 -17.00
N ALA A 484 -6.60 -22.70 -17.44
CA ALA A 484 -6.44 -23.84 -18.34
C ALA A 484 -6.86 -25.18 -17.71
N PHE A 485 -6.75 -25.30 -16.39
CA PHE A 485 -7.14 -26.48 -15.64
C PHE A 485 -8.67 -26.57 -15.51
N PHE A 486 -9.38 -25.48 -15.24
CA PHE A 486 -10.86 -25.48 -15.27
C PHE A 486 -11.41 -25.68 -16.69
N ALA A 487 -10.75 -25.11 -17.70
CA ALA A 487 -11.17 -25.19 -19.09
C ALA A 487 -10.93 -26.56 -19.77
N GLN A 488 -10.18 -27.47 -19.13
CA GLN A 488 -9.80 -28.75 -19.75
C GLN A 488 -10.95 -29.78 -19.84
N THR A 489 -12.08 -29.49 -19.20
CA THR A 489 -13.24 -30.38 -19.10
C THR A 489 -14.02 -30.39 -20.41
N ALA A 490 -14.76 -31.48 -20.70
CA ALA A 490 -15.49 -31.57 -21.97
C ALA A 490 -16.70 -30.62 -22.06
N ALA A 491 -17.07 -29.98 -20.95
CA ALA A 491 -18.07 -28.91 -20.85
C ALA A 491 -17.72 -27.67 -21.69
N GLU A 492 -16.45 -27.45 -22.05
CA GLU A 492 -16.00 -26.35 -22.92
C GLU A 492 -16.03 -26.68 -24.43
N GLY A 493 -16.44 -27.90 -24.82
CA GLY A 493 -16.39 -28.39 -26.21
C GLY A 493 -15.18 -29.29 -26.50
N PRO A 494 -15.04 -29.84 -27.72
CA PRO A 494 -14.04 -30.87 -28.01
C PRO A 494 -12.62 -30.38 -27.70
N ARG A 495 -11.84 -31.23 -27.02
CA ARG A 495 -10.42 -31.09 -26.64
C ARG A 495 -9.54 -30.66 -27.84
N GLN A 496 -9.64 -29.41 -28.27
CA GLN A 496 -8.65 -28.78 -29.12
C GLN A 496 -7.47 -28.47 -28.20
N ALA A 497 -6.27 -28.87 -28.62
CA ALA A 497 -5.04 -28.51 -27.93
C ALA A 497 -5.04 -26.99 -27.71
N THR A 498 -5.36 -26.58 -26.48
CA THR A 498 -5.49 -25.18 -26.06
C THR A 498 -4.09 -24.58 -25.97
N ASN A 499 -3.53 -24.26 -27.13
CA ASN A 499 -2.43 -23.33 -27.27
C ASN A 499 -2.94 -21.94 -27.71
N THR A 500 -4.26 -21.73 -27.72
CA THR A 500 -4.91 -20.51 -28.24
C THR A 500 -5.48 -19.62 -27.14
N ALA A 501 -6.04 -20.15 -26.05
CA ALA A 501 -6.56 -19.30 -24.96
C ALA A 501 -5.46 -18.55 -24.18
N ALA A 502 -4.26 -19.13 -24.08
CA ALA A 502 -3.09 -18.46 -23.50
C ALA A 502 -2.33 -17.56 -24.50
N ALA A 503 -2.59 -17.69 -25.81
CA ALA A 503 -1.89 -16.91 -26.84
C ALA A 503 -2.45 -15.49 -27.01
N ASP A 504 -3.69 -15.25 -26.60
CA ASP A 504 -4.33 -13.93 -26.69
C ASP A 504 -3.98 -13.00 -25.49
N PHE A 505 -3.20 -13.49 -24.53
CA PHE A 505 -2.61 -12.71 -23.43
C PHE A 505 -1.08 -12.68 -23.54
N VAL A 506 -0.56 -11.97 -24.54
CA VAL A 506 0.84 -11.51 -24.54
C VAL A 506 0.86 -10.09 -23.98
N PRO A 507 1.48 -9.82 -22.81
CA PRO A 507 1.74 -8.45 -22.41
C PRO A 507 2.76 -7.84 -23.37
N GLU A 508 2.51 -6.62 -23.85
CA GLU A 508 3.51 -5.83 -24.60
C GLU A 508 4.76 -5.65 -23.71
N GLY A 509 5.74 -6.51 -23.90
CA GLY A 509 7.05 -6.41 -23.27
C GLY A 509 7.92 -5.44 -24.05
N ASP A 510 8.34 -4.35 -23.40
CA ASP A 510 9.35 -3.44 -23.91
C ASP A 510 10.60 -4.22 -24.33
N ALA A 511 10.98 -4.04 -25.59
CA ALA A 511 12.17 -4.62 -26.17
C ALA A 511 13.43 -4.12 -25.45
N VAL A 512 14.12 -5.01 -24.74
CA VAL A 512 15.51 -4.80 -24.33
C VAL A 512 16.38 -4.77 -25.60
N PRO A 513 17.10 -3.67 -25.91
CA PRO A 513 17.98 -3.66 -27.06
C PRO A 513 19.21 -4.51 -26.79
N ALA A 514 19.53 -5.39 -27.73
CA ALA A 514 20.72 -6.22 -27.68
C ALA A 514 21.99 -5.41 -27.99
N ARG A 515 22.97 -5.57 -27.10
CA ARG A 515 24.40 -5.17 -27.12
C ARG A 515 24.77 -3.78 -26.64
#